data_AF-A0A371J257-F1
#
_entry.id   AF-A0A371J257-F1
#
_cell.length_a   1.000
_cell.length_b   1.000
_cell.length_c   1.000
_cell.angle_alpha   90.00
_cell.angle_beta   90.00
_cell.angle_gamma   90.00
#
_symmetry.space_group_name_H-M   'P 1'
#
loop_
_entity.id
_entity.type
_entity.pdbx_description
1 polymer ?
#
loop_
_entity_poly.entity_id
_entity_poly.type
_entity_poly.pdbx_seq_one_letter_code
_entity_poly.pdbx_strand_id
1 'polypeptide(L)'
;MLKKKVFIPILAFTCLLSMTACNKKDDMEIKPISMNMDINEVPYENLEREWSNMTMDKYILRVAQQIWSTWNDLDKIWPGVDFSKYNVLYVEANGNNAWLISSDKEINKLNAKDLPDKFKAQGNPFMFSSSENTLNGKPTIKVEVDPEMFNNPYDNGEFKALPNSSMLFTFTVHEEFHNYQSTWKIKETDQEELLTKGVENFSARTQRLEIINALNKAILEPEKEQQYLESAKWWFEEYKKNNKEEYELTKSIDILEGTARYFDMATNMRSIEGLSISEEEAFKFYQDMIREDYNLDAERFFGLPDEEAYDIGGSSGVLLEKQNNLNWKKEAQQGTPPLEILLKDYKAVPQQPSQEVENLVKSIQERRKALESTEE
;
A
#
# COMPACT_ATOMS: atom_id res chain seq x y z
N MET A 1 -27.31 -19.84 0.37
CA MET A 1 -26.61 -18.70 0.98
C MET A 1 -25.35 -18.44 0.17
N LEU A 2 -25.45 -17.56 -0.83
CA LEU A 2 -24.29 -17.18 -1.65
C LEU A 2 -23.37 -16.32 -0.77
N LYS A 3 -22.15 -16.80 -0.52
CA LYS A 3 -21.08 -15.92 -0.06
C LYS A 3 -20.88 -14.88 -1.17
N LYS A 4 -21.11 -13.60 -0.86
CA LYS A 4 -20.79 -12.48 -1.76
C LYS A 4 -19.33 -12.63 -2.16
N LYS A 5 -19.06 -12.56 -3.47
CA LYS A 5 -17.72 -12.49 -4.04
C LYS A 5 -16.99 -11.36 -3.32
N VAL A 6 -15.86 -11.66 -2.70
CA VAL A 6 -14.89 -10.64 -2.27
C VAL A 6 -14.44 -9.99 -3.58
N PHE A 7 -14.93 -8.78 -3.82
CA PHE A 7 -14.38 -7.91 -4.85
C PHE A 7 -13.01 -7.52 -4.31
N ILE A 8 -11.97 -8.27 -4.71
CA ILE A 8 -10.61 -7.75 -4.67
C ILE A 8 -10.62 -6.72 -5.80
N PRO A 9 -10.53 -5.40 -5.53
CA PRO A 9 -10.37 -4.44 -6.59
C PRO A 9 -9.07 -4.81 -7.30
N ILE A 10 -9.18 -5.30 -8.53
CA ILE A 10 -8.07 -5.32 -9.47
C ILE A 10 -7.70 -3.85 -9.62
N LEU A 11 -6.63 -3.43 -8.95
CA LEU A 11 -6.03 -2.11 -9.10
C LEU A 11 -5.40 -2.07 -10.50
N ALA A 12 -6.26 -1.83 -11.50
CA ALA A 12 -5.80 -1.48 -12.82
C ALA A 12 -5.18 -0.08 -12.73
N PHE A 13 -3.85 -0.04 -12.63
CA PHE A 13 -3.05 1.17 -12.74
C PHE A 13 -3.34 1.83 -14.10
N THR A 14 -4.21 2.83 -14.09
CA THR A 14 -4.36 3.74 -15.22
C THR A 14 -3.43 4.92 -14.97
N CYS A 15 -2.18 4.79 -15.43
CA CYS A 15 -1.30 5.94 -15.60
C CYS A 15 -1.94 6.88 -16.64
N LEU A 16 -2.61 7.92 -16.15
CA LEU A 16 -3.17 8.97 -17.00
C LEU A 16 -2.04 9.88 -17.48
N LEU A 17 -1.87 9.92 -18.80
CA LEU A 17 -1.02 10.86 -19.52
C LEU A 17 -1.41 12.31 -19.16
N SER A 18 -0.44 13.07 -18.66
CA SER A 18 -0.57 14.48 -18.32
C SER A 18 -0.80 15.33 -19.56
N MET A 19 -2.00 15.90 -19.68
CA MET A 19 -2.22 17.09 -20.50
C MET A 19 -2.10 18.32 -19.60
N THR A 20 -1.13 19.19 -19.90
CA THR A 20 -0.98 20.50 -19.25
C THR A 20 -2.25 21.33 -19.44
N ALA A 21 -3.15 21.26 -18.45
CA ALA A 21 -4.32 22.10 -18.37
C ALA A 21 -3.95 23.45 -17.73
N CYS A 22 -4.49 24.55 -18.27
CA CYS A 22 -4.38 25.87 -17.65
C CYS A 22 -4.99 25.84 -16.24
N ASN A 23 -4.18 26.06 -15.22
CA ASN A 23 -4.59 26.19 -13.81
C ASN A 23 -5.53 27.39 -13.63
N LYS A 24 -6.85 27.16 -13.76
CA LYS A 24 -7.85 28.02 -13.14
C LYS A 24 -7.84 27.75 -11.63
N LYS A 25 -7.72 28.80 -10.82
CA LYS A 25 -7.96 28.72 -9.38
C LYS A 25 -9.43 28.36 -9.16
N ASP A 26 -9.66 27.16 -8.63
CA ASP A 26 -10.98 26.76 -8.16
C ASP A 26 -11.11 27.22 -6.71
N ASP A 27 -11.56 28.47 -6.58
CA ASP A 27 -11.90 29.08 -5.31
C ASP A 27 -13.36 28.70 -4.97
N MET A 28 -13.53 28.02 -3.84
CA MET A 28 -14.81 27.59 -3.29
C MET A 28 -14.93 28.12 -1.86
N GLU A 29 -16.08 28.75 -1.57
CA GLU A 29 -16.44 29.08 -0.20
C GLU A 29 -16.65 27.79 0.61
N ILE A 30 -15.79 27.53 1.59
CA ILE A 30 -15.94 26.38 2.49
C ILE A 30 -17.16 26.65 3.38
N LYS A 31 -18.17 25.80 3.28
CA LYS A 31 -19.38 25.83 4.12
C LYS A 31 -19.41 24.57 4.98
N PRO A 32 -18.74 24.57 6.15
CA PRO A 32 -18.65 23.39 6.98
C PRO A 32 -20.03 22.94 7.46
N ILE A 33 -20.24 21.63 7.44
CA ILE A 33 -21.33 20.94 8.12
C ILE A 33 -20.78 20.46 9.47
N SER A 34 -21.61 20.49 10.52
CA SER A 34 -21.18 20.11 11.87
C SER A 34 -20.65 18.68 11.92
N MET A 35 -19.47 18.52 12.52
CA MET A 35 -18.93 17.24 12.99
C MET A 35 -18.98 17.28 14.52
N ASN A 36 -19.71 16.35 15.14
CA ASN A 36 -19.83 16.29 16.60
C ASN A 36 -18.74 15.39 17.19
N MET A 37 -17.47 15.79 17.04
CA MET A 37 -16.31 15.04 17.55
C MET A 37 -15.23 16.01 18.04
N ASP A 38 -14.45 15.61 19.05
CA ASP A 38 -13.26 16.31 19.47
C ASP A 38 -12.07 15.83 18.63
N ILE A 39 -11.41 16.75 17.92
CA ILE A 39 -10.26 16.44 17.08
C ILE A 39 -9.04 15.95 17.88
N ASN A 40 -9.02 16.19 19.20
CA ASN A 40 -7.93 15.79 20.09
C ASN A 40 -8.15 14.42 20.74
N GLU A 41 -9.35 13.84 20.62
CA GLU A 41 -9.66 12.51 21.13
C GLU A 41 -9.51 11.47 20.03
N VAL A 42 -8.93 10.32 20.38
CA VAL A 42 -8.86 9.19 19.44
C VAL A 42 -10.29 8.67 19.22
N PRO A 43 -10.80 8.63 17.97
CA PRO A 43 -12.22 8.37 17.71
C PRO A 43 -12.65 6.89 17.91
N TYR A 44 -11.68 5.97 17.96
CA TYR A 44 -11.84 4.55 18.27
C TYR A 44 -10.50 3.95 18.74
N GLU A 45 -10.53 2.91 19.56
CA GLU A 45 -9.32 2.19 19.99
C GLU A 45 -9.07 0.94 19.15
N ASN A 46 -10.14 0.29 18.69
CA ASN A 46 -10.05 -0.93 17.90
C ASN A 46 -11.16 -0.99 16.86
N LEU A 47 -10.77 -0.78 15.60
CA LEU A 47 -11.69 -0.68 14.46
C LEU A 47 -12.56 -1.93 14.29
N GLU A 48 -11.99 -3.13 14.45
CA GLU A 48 -12.74 -4.39 14.33
C GLU A 48 -13.84 -4.51 15.40
N ARG A 49 -13.48 -4.25 16.66
CA ARG A 49 -14.44 -4.33 17.78
C ARG A 49 -15.54 -3.28 17.70
N GLU A 50 -15.23 -2.13 17.14
CA GLU A 50 -16.13 -0.98 17.06
C GLU A 50 -16.83 -0.84 15.70
N TRP A 51 -16.54 -1.73 14.74
CA TRP A 51 -16.98 -1.64 13.34
C TRP A 51 -18.48 -1.40 13.19
N SER A 52 -19.30 -2.15 13.93
CA SER A 52 -20.77 -2.07 13.86
C SER A 52 -21.36 -0.75 14.36
N ASN A 53 -20.58 0.04 15.12
CA ASN A 53 -20.95 1.35 15.63
C ASN A 53 -20.10 2.47 15.00
N MET A 54 -19.31 2.14 13.96
CA MET A 54 -18.42 3.08 13.29
C MET A 54 -19.22 4.03 12.40
N THR A 55 -18.67 5.23 12.21
CA THR A 55 -19.22 6.21 11.26
C THR A 55 -18.09 6.72 10.38
N MET A 56 -18.42 7.18 9.18
CA MET A 56 -17.42 7.77 8.29
C MET A 56 -16.74 8.97 8.93
N ASP A 57 -17.46 9.79 9.70
CA ASP A 57 -16.86 10.92 10.43
C ASP A 57 -15.74 10.43 11.39
N LYS A 58 -16.01 9.41 12.22
CA LYS A 58 -15.00 8.85 13.13
C LYS A 58 -13.79 8.27 12.40
N TYR A 59 -14.05 7.53 11.32
CA TYR A 59 -13.02 6.90 10.51
C TYR A 59 -12.11 7.95 9.85
N ILE A 60 -12.70 8.96 9.21
CA ILE A 60 -11.97 10.06 8.57
C ILE A 60 -11.23 10.93 9.60
N LEU A 61 -11.81 11.17 10.78
CA LEU A 61 -11.09 11.87 11.84
C LEU A 61 -9.82 11.11 12.25
N ARG A 62 -9.87 9.77 12.30
CA ARG A 62 -8.67 9.00 12.60
C ARG A 62 -7.60 9.19 11.54
N VAL A 63 -7.99 9.09 10.27
CA VAL A 63 -7.09 9.34 9.14
C VAL A 63 -6.48 10.74 9.21
N ALA A 64 -7.27 11.77 9.55
CA ALA A 64 -6.79 13.13 9.74
C ALA A 64 -5.73 13.22 10.86
N GLN A 65 -5.95 12.54 11.98
CA GLN A 65 -4.96 12.47 13.06
C GLN A 65 -3.66 11.78 12.63
N GLN A 66 -3.74 10.74 11.81
CA GLN A 66 -2.56 10.06 11.24
C GLN A 66 -1.79 10.94 10.25
N ILE A 67 -2.52 11.74 9.45
CA ILE A 67 -1.93 12.78 8.58
C ILE A 67 -1.18 13.81 9.44
N TRP A 68 -1.82 14.37 10.46
CA TRP A 68 -1.23 15.40 11.32
C TRP A 68 -0.03 14.92 12.13
N SER A 69 0.06 13.62 12.44
CA SER A 69 1.18 13.05 13.19
C SER A 69 2.40 12.73 12.33
N THR A 70 2.26 12.65 11.00
CA THR A 70 3.33 12.14 10.12
C THR A 70 3.77 13.08 9.01
N TRP A 71 2.85 13.80 8.36
CA TRP A 71 3.11 14.43 7.06
C TRP A 71 4.20 15.51 7.06
N ASN A 72 4.39 16.19 8.18
CA ASN A 72 5.42 17.23 8.34
C ASN A 72 6.85 16.68 8.47
N ASP A 73 7.00 15.37 8.61
CA ASP A 73 8.26 14.73 9.00
C ASP A 73 8.49 13.42 8.24
N LEU A 74 7.85 13.24 7.08
CA LEU A 74 7.99 12.04 6.24
C LEU A 74 9.41 11.89 5.68
N ASP A 75 10.21 12.95 5.65
CA ASP A 75 11.61 12.92 5.26
C ASP A 75 12.47 12.04 6.20
N LYS A 76 12.03 11.85 7.45
CA LYS A 76 12.62 10.91 8.41
C LYS A 76 12.40 9.45 8.02
N ILE A 77 11.31 9.16 7.31
CA ILE A 77 11.00 7.82 6.79
C ILE A 77 11.64 7.65 5.42
N TRP A 78 11.46 8.60 4.50
CA TRP A 78 12.08 8.56 3.19
C TRP A 78 12.67 9.92 2.80
N PRO A 79 14.01 10.05 2.65
CA PRO A 79 14.64 11.35 2.42
C PRO A 79 14.05 12.11 1.23
N GLY A 80 13.58 13.34 1.49
CA GLY A 80 13.04 14.25 0.49
C GLY A 80 11.54 14.11 0.21
N VAL A 81 10.83 13.19 0.87
CA VAL A 81 9.37 13.17 0.86
C VAL A 81 8.82 14.27 1.77
N ASP A 82 7.89 15.07 1.24
CA ASP A 82 7.19 16.12 1.97
C ASP A 82 5.76 16.26 1.48
N PHE A 83 4.81 15.82 2.31
CA PHE A 83 3.37 15.91 2.06
C PHE A 83 2.71 17.04 2.87
N SER A 84 3.45 17.79 3.69
CA SER A 84 2.93 18.88 4.52
C SER A 84 2.23 19.99 3.72
N LYS A 85 2.60 20.12 2.45
CA LYS A 85 2.06 21.14 1.53
C LYS A 85 0.69 20.78 0.94
N TYR A 86 0.20 19.56 1.15
CA TYR A 86 -1.04 19.06 0.55
C TYR A 86 -2.22 19.13 1.52
N ASN A 87 -3.41 19.37 0.95
CA ASN A 87 -4.65 18.98 1.59
C ASN A 87 -5.07 17.58 1.12
N VAL A 88 -5.94 16.93 1.90
CA VAL A 88 -6.63 15.70 1.47
C VAL A 88 -8.13 15.92 1.47
N LEU A 89 -8.78 15.55 0.38
CA LEU A 89 -10.21 15.57 0.21
C LEU A 89 -10.72 14.13 0.08
N TYR A 90 -11.37 13.64 1.13
CA TYR A 90 -12.13 12.39 1.06
C TYR A 90 -13.55 12.69 0.59
N VAL A 91 -14.04 11.98 -0.42
CA VAL A 91 -15.37 12.21 -1.01
C VAL A 91 -16.15 10.90 -1.00
N GLU A 92 -17.37 10.87 -0.47
CA GLU A 92 -18.20 9.66 -0.61
C GLU A 92 -18.45 9.39 -2.10
N ALA A 93 -18.31 8.13 -2.52
CA ALA A 93 -18.51 7.73 -3.92
C ALA A 93 -19.94 8.07 -4.43
N ASN A 94 -20.93 8.15 -3.53
CA ASN A 94 -22.29 8.60 -3.87
C ASN A 94 -22.44 10.13 -4.05
N GLY A 95 -21.39 10.91 -3.78
CA GLY A 95 -21.36 12.37 -3.92
C GLY A 95 -22.18 13.15 -2.89
N ASN A 96 -22.44 12.59 -1.70
CA ASN A 96 -23.21 13.27 -0.66
C ASN A 96 -22.32 14.10 0.28
N ASN A 97 -21.35 13.47 0.96
CA ASN A 97 -20.45 14.15 1.89
C ASN A 97 -19.01 14.16 1.39
N ALA A 98 -18.24 15.14 1.85
CA ALA A 98 -16.80 15.20 1.70
C ALA A 98 -16.13 15.73 2.96
N TRP A 99 -14.85 15.41 3.16
CA TRP A 99 -14.04 15.87 4.27
C TRP A 99 -12.74 16.43 3.72
N LEU A 100 -12.52 17.73 3.95
CA LEU A 100 -11.28 18.41 3.60
C LEU A 100 -10.39 18.50 4.83
N ILE A 101 -9.24 17.83 4.77
CA ILE A 101 -8.22 17.78 5.81
C ILE A 101 -7.04 18.64 5.37
N SER A 102 -6.65 19.58 6.22
CA SER A 102 -5.42 20.37 6.08
C SER A 102 -4.33 19.76 6.97
N SER A 103 -3.07 19.89 6.56
CA SER A 103 -1.91 19.57 7.40
C SER A 103 -1.82 20.43 8.66
N ASP A 104 -2.49 21.59 8.69
CA ASP A 104 -2.53 22.55 9.80
C ASP A 104 -3.50 22.16 10.95
N LYS A 105 -3.82 20.87 11.11
CA LYS A 105 -4.77 20.34 12.10
C LYS A 105 -6.22 20.83 11.94
N GLU A 106 -6.64 21.06 10.70
CA GLU A 106 -8.03 21.41 10.38
C GLU A 106 -8.71 20.28 9.60
N ILE A 107 -9.96 20.01 9.94
CA ILE A 107 -10.85 19.10 9.20
C ILE A 107 -12.20 19.78 9.04
N ASN A 108 -12.71 19.80 7.80
CA ASN A 108 -14.01 20.37 7.48
C ASN A 108 -14.86 19.34 6.74
N LYS A 109 -16.03 18.98 7.29
CA LYS A 109 -17.04 18.23 6.55
C LYS A 109 -17.83 19.18 5.65
N LEU A 110 -18.08 18.78 4.42
CA LEU A 110 -18.68 19.57 3.37
C LEU A 110 -19.79 18.79 2.67
N ASN A 111 -20.71 19.50 2.02
CA ASN A 111 -21.59 18.90 1.04
C ASN A 111 -20.80 18.67 -0.24
N ALA A 112 -20.66 17.42 -0.68
CA ALA A 112 -19.85 17.11 -1.87
C ALA A 112 -20.44 17.71 -3.15
N LYS A 113 -21.73 18.09 -3.16
CA LYS A 113 -22.37 18.78 -4.29
C LYS A 113 -21.84 20.19 -4.53
N ASP A 114 -21.29 20.81 -3.50
CA ASP A 114 -20.73 22.16 -3.56
C ASP A 114 -19.29 22.15 -4.12
N LEU A 115 -18.66 20.98 -4.24
CA LEU A 115 -17.30 20.84 -4.77
C LEU A 115 -17.24 21.23 -6.26
N PRO A 116 -16.11 21.81 -6.71
CA PRO A 116 -15.83 21.99 -8.14
C PRO A 116 -15.87 20.65 -8.89
N ASP A 117 -16.25 20.68 -10.17
CA ASP A 117 -16.48 19.45 -10.95
C ASP A 117 -15.31 18.46 -10.93
N LYS A 118 -14.07 18.95 -10.96
CA LYS A 118 -12.86 18.10 -10.92
C LYS A 118 -12.65 17.37 -9.59
N PHE A 119 -13.30 17.83 -8.52
CA PHE A 119 -13.23 17.23 -7.18
C PHE A 119 -14.50 16.44 -6.82
N LYS A 120 -15.50 16.38 -7.71
CA LYS A 120 -16.69 15.55 -7.47
C LYS A 120 -16.34 14.06 -7.52
N ALA A 121 -17.21 13.28 -6.89
CA ALA A 121 -17.15 11.83 -6.95
C ALA A 121 -17.38 11.32 -8.38
N GLN A 122 -16.64 10.29 -8.75
CA GLN A 122 -16.78 9.53 -9.98
C GLN A 122 -17.59 8.26 -9.77
N GLY A 123 -17.87 7.90 -8.51
CA GLY A 123 -18.72 6.76 -8.16
C GLY A 123 -17.95 5.46 -7.93
N ASN A 124 -16.63 5.54 -7.75
CA ASN A 124 -15.79 4.36 -7.53
C ASN A 124 -15.00 4.52 -6.22
N PRO A 125 -15.32 3.75 -5.17
CA PRO A 125 -14.50 3.72 -3.95
C PRO A 125 -13.03 3.45 -4.27
N PHE A 126 -12.13 4.06 -3.48
CA PHE A 126 -10.68 4.04 -3.68
C PHE A 126 -10.20 4.66 -5.00
N MET A 127 -11.03 5.43 -5.69
CA MET A 127 -10.56 6.29 -6.77
C MET A 127 -9.64 7.38 -6.20
N PHE A 128 -8.37 7.33 -6.59
CA PHE A 128 -7.34 8.29 -6.20
C PHE A 128 -7.20 9.38 -7.28
N SER A 129 -6.90 10.62 -6.87
CA SER A 129 -6.41 11.67 -7.75
C SER A 129 -5.29 12.41 -7.04
N SER A 130 -4.15 12.51 -7.73
CA SER A 130 -2.92 13.11 -7.22
C SER A 130 -3.07 14.58 -6.82
N SER A 131 -2.07 15.06 -6.09
CA SER A 131 -1.94 16.46 -5.65
C SER A 131 -1.75 17.50 -6.77
N GLU A 132 -1.89 17.14 -8.05
CA GLU A 132 -1.72 18.05 -9.19
C GLU A 132 -2.77 19.17 -9.23
N ASN A 133 -3.98 18.91 -8.73
CA ASN A 133 -5.08 19.86 -8.72
C ASN A 133 -5.09 20.70 -7.44
N THR A 134 -5.39 21.99 -7.57
CA THR A 134 -5.56 22.88 -6.41
C THR A 134 -7.03 23.12 -6.06
N LEU A 135 -7.36 23.07 -4.78
CA LEU A 135 -8.61 23.56 -4.19
C LEU A 135 -8.28 24.72 -3.25
N ASN A 136 -8.91 25.89 -3.44
CA ASN A 136 -8.62 27.10 -2.66
C ASN A 136 -7.12 27.49 -2.67
N GLY A 137 -6.47 27.28 -3.81
CA GLY A 137 -5.04 27.58 -4.00
C GLY A 137 -4.06 26.63 -3.31
N LYS A 138 -4.52 25.59 -2.60
CA LYS A 138 -3.66 24.53 -2.04
C LYS A 138 -3.74 23.26 -2.90
N PRO A 139 -2.61 22.63 -3.28
CA PRO A 139 -2.64 21.33 -3.95
C PRO A 139 -3.36 20.30 -3.07
N THR A 140 -4.26 19.52 -3.66
CA THR A 140 -5.23 18.69 -2.92
C THR A 140 -5.31 17.30 -3.53
N ILE A 141 -5.01 16.30 -2.71
CA ILE A 141 -5.20 14.89 -3.02
C ILE A 141 -6.68 14.57 -2.86
N LYS A 142 -7.27 13.80 -3.79
CA LYS A 142 -8.65 13.34 -3.68
C LYS A 142 -8.68 11.82 -3.55
N VAL A 143 -9.47 11.30 -2.61
CA VAL A 143 -9.77 9.87 -2.53
C VAL A 143 -11.26 9.66 -2.34
N GLU A 144 -11.85 8.75 -3.11
CA GLU A 144 -13.25 8.37 -2.95
C GLU A 144 -13.42 7.26 -1.92
N VAL A 145 -14.43 7.35 -1.07
CA VAL A 145 -14.72 6.37 0.00
C VAL A 145 -16.07 5.72 -0.23
N ASP A 146 -16.20 4.44 0.14
CA ASP A 146 -17.49 3.75 0.12
C ASP A 146 -18.35 4.24 1.30
N PRO A 147 -19.46 4.97 1.04
CA PRO A 147 -20.35 5.46 2.10
C PRO A 147 -21.03 4.34 2.90
N GLU A 148 -21.06 3.11 2.38
CA GLU A 148 -21.72 1.97 2.99
C GLU A 148 -20.74 0.94 3.60
N MET A 149 -19.44 1.24 3.67
CA MET A 149 -18.43 0.26 4.12
C MET A 149 -18.77 -0.37 5.48
N PHE A 150 -19.27 0.42 6.44
CA PHE A 150 -19.62 -0.05 7.79
C PHE A 150 -20.95 -0.81 7.87
N ASN A 151 -21.73 -0.87 6.78
CA ASN A 151 -22.93 -1.72 6.70
C ASN A 151 -22.58 -3.18 6.37
N ASN A 152 -21.36 -3.44 5.89
CA ASN A 152 -20.86 -4.77 5.59
C ASN A 152 -20.11 -5.34 6.82
N PRO A 153 -19.88 -6.66 6.89
CA PRO A 153 -18.95 -7.23 7.87
C PRO A 153 -17.59 -6.55 7.79
N TYR A 154 -16.82 -6.60 8.89
CA TYR A 154 -15.46 -6.08 8.95
C TYR A 154 -14.64 -6.57 7.74
N ASP A 155 -13.97 -5.64 7.08
CA ASP A 155 -13.13 -5.91 5.92
C ASP A 155 -11.78 -6.47 6.35
N ASN A 156 -11.32 -7.52 5.67
CA ASN A 156 -10.01 -8.10 5.90
C ASN A 156 -8.85 -7.24 5.34
N GLY A 157 -9.15 -6.15 4.61
CA GLY A 157 -8.16 -5.18 4.17
C GLY A 157 -7.72 -4.17 5.26
N GLU A 158 -8.44 -4.10 6.37
CA GLU A 158 -8.06 -3.28 7.53
C GLU A 158 -7.05 -4.00 8.44
N PHE A 159 -6.24 -3.24 9.18
CA PHE A 159 -5.09 -3.79 9.92
C PHE A 159 -5.49 -4.37 11.29
N LYS A 160 -5.20 -5.66 11.50
CA LYS A 160 -5.30 -6.31 12.81
C LYS A 160 -4.12 -5.96 13.72
N ALA A 161 -2.90 -5.87 13.16
CA ALA A 161 -1.71 -5.52 13.95
C ALA A 161 -1.74 -4.07 14.44
N LEU A 162 -2.46 -3.20 13.73
CA LEU A 162 -2.66 -1.79 14.07
C LEU A 162 -4.16 -1.46 14.12
N PRO A 163 -4.88 -1.92 15.15
CA PRO A 163 -6.34 -1.82 15.20
C PRO A 163 -6.86 -0.38 15.37
N ASN A 164 -5.97 0.56 15.70
CA ASN A 164 -6.24 2.00 15.73
C ASN A 164 -5.68 2.71 14.48
N SER A 165 -5.49 1.99 13.38
CA SER A 165 -5.16 2.58 12.07
C SER A 165 -6.35 2.45 11.12
N SER A 166 -6.16 2.92 9.89
CA SER A 166 -7.12 2.89 8.80
C SER A 166 -6.39 2.58 7.49
N MET A 167 -6.95 1.66 6.71
CA MET A 167 -6.49 1.35 5.36
C MET A 167 -6.57 2.57 4.43
N LEU A 168 -7.56 3.45 4.61
CA LEU A 168 -7.68 4.68 3.84
C LEU A 168 -6.47 5.62 4.02
N PHE A 169 -5.93 5.72 5.23
CA PHE A 169 -4.69 6.47 5.47
C PHE A 169 -3.52 5.85 4.68
N THR A 170 -3.31 4.54 4.81
CA THR A 170 -2.19 3.85 4.14
C THR A 170 -2.30 3.89 2.64
N PHE A 171 -3.51 3.71 2.09
CA PHE A 171 -3.76 3.83 0.66
C PHE A 171 -3.42 5.24 0.16
N THR A 172 -3.87 6.28 0.86
CA THR A 172 -3.56 7.67 0.47
C THR A 172 -2.06 7.94 0.47
N VAL A 173 -1.35 7.44 1.48
CA VAL A 173 0.12 7.58 1.59
C VAL A 173 0.83 6.80 0.48
N HIS A 174 0.37 5.59 0.19
CA HIS A 174 0.92 4.72 -0.85
C HIS A 174 0.82 5.38 -2.24
N GLU A 175 -0.39 5.81 -2.61
CA GLU A 175 -0.65 6.43 -3.92
C GLU A 175 0.07 7.77 -4.08
N GLU A 176 0.15 8.60 -3.04
CA GLU A 176 0.91 9.85 -3.13
C GLU A 176 2.44 9.60 -3.16
N PHE A 177 2.92 8.48 -2.61
CA PHE A 177 4.33 8.11 -2.74
C PHE A 177 4.69 7.78 -4.20
N HIS A 178 3.78 7.20 -4.98
CA HIS A 178 3.96 7.05 -6.43
C HIS A 178 4.15 8.41 -7.15
N ASN A 179 3.47 9.47 -6.69
CA ASN A 179 3.72 10.83 -7.22
C ASN A 179 5.13 11.34 -6.90
N TYR A 180 5.67 11.01 -5.72
CA TYR A 180 7.08 11.29 -5.42
C TYR A 180 8.03 10.48 -6.31
N GLN A 181 7.69 9.21 -6.55
CA GLN A 181 8.44 8.29 -7.41
C GLN A 181 8.39 8.66 -8.90
N SER A 182 7.45 9.49 -9.34
CA SER A 182 7.37 9.98 -10.74
C SER A 182 8.64 10.70 -11.21
N THR A 183 9.47 11.18 -10.28
CA THR A 183 10.75 11.81 -10.56
C THR A 183 11.90 10.81 -10.77
N TRP A 184 11.69 9.54 -10.44
CA TRP A 184 12.68 8.48 -10.52
C TRP A 184 12.80 8.03 -11.97
N LYS A 185 14.03 7.80 -12.44
CA LYS A 185 14.29 7.40 -13.83
C LYS A 185 14.14 5.89 -13.99
N ILE A 186 12.95 5.37 -13.72
CA ILE A 186 12.60 3.97 -13.81
C ILE A 186 11.81 3.75 -15.10
N LYS A 187 12.09 2.64 -15.79
CA LYS A 187 11.38 2.29 -17.03
C LYS A 187 9.93 1.94 -16.67
N GLU A 188 8.96 2.38 -17.46
CA GLU A 188 7.58 1.92 -17.29
C GLU A 188 7.48 0.40 -17.53
N THR A 189 6.66 -0.27 -16.73
CA THR A 189 6.28 -1.67 -16.96
C THR A 189 5.17 -1.74 -18.00
N ASP A 190 5.31 -2.65 -18.96
CA ASP A 190 4.21 -3.01 -19.84
C ASP A 190 3.22 -3.88 -19.05
N GLN A 191 2.14 -3.25 -18.58
CA GLN A 191 1.13 -3.89 -17.73
C GLN A 191 0.34 -4.97 -18.48
N GLU A 192 0.06 -4.76 -19.77
CA GLU A 192 -0.66 -5.76 -20.58
C GLU A 192 0.19 -7.00 -20.78
N GLU A 193 1.47 -6.82 -21.09
CA GLU A 193 2.43 -7.92 -21.22
C GLU A 193 2.64 -8.64 -19.89
N LEU A 194 2.75 -7.90 -18.78
CA LEU A 194 2.89 -8.47 -17.45
C LEU A 194 1.69 -9.34 -17.07
N LEU A 195 0.47 -8.85 -17.28
CA LEU A 195 -0.75 -9.61 -16.99
C LEU A 195 -0.88 -10.83 -17.90
N THR A 196 -0.49 -10.71 -19.17
CA THR A 196 -0.58 -11.82 -20.13
C THR A 196 0.44 -12.91 -19.83
N LYS A 197 1.68 -12.55 -19.50
CA LYS A 197 2.79 -13.51 -19.34
C LYS A 197 2.99 -13.97 -17.91
N GLY A 198 2.85 -13.08 -16.93
CA GLY A 198 3.20 -13.35 -15.54
C GLY A 198 2.18 -14.21 -14.80
N VAL A 199 0.92 -14.14 -15.23
CA VAL A 199 -0.21 -14.75 -14.53
C VAL A 199 -0.25 -16.27 -14.62
N GLU A 200 0.18 -16.85 -15.75
CA GLU A 200 0.23 -18.29 -15.95
C GLU A 200 1.60 -18.89 -15.59
N ASN A 201 2.59 -18.06 -15.27
CA ASN A 201 3.94 -18.51 -14.98
C ASN A 201 4.10 -19.02 -13.54
N PHE A 202 3.50 -20.16 -13.24
CA PHE A 202 3.55 -20.77 -11.91
C PHE A 202 4.96 -21.16 -11.47
N SER A 203 5.92 -21.35 -12.39
CA SER A 203 7.32 -21.52 -12.01
C SER A 203 7.86 -20.25 -11.35
N ALA A 204 7.56 -19.07 -11.90
CA ALA A 204 7.95 -17.81 -11.30
C ALA A 204 7.19 -17.52 -10.01
N ARG A 205 5.87 -17.82 -9.96
CA ARG A 205 5.06 -17.64 -8.75
C ARG A 205 5.64 -18.43 -7.57
N THR A 206 6.00 -19.70 -7.80
CA THR A 206 6.67 -20.51 -6.77
C THR A 206 7.95 -19.85 -6.26
N GLN A 207 8.82 -19.39 -7.17
CA GLN A 207 10.08 -18.78 -6.76
C GLN A 207 9.88 -17.45 -6.02
N ARG A 208 8.95 -16.61 -6.47
CA ARG A 208 8.65 -15.31 -5.83
C ARG A 208 7.95 -15.48 -4.48
N LEU A 209 7.01 -16.40 -4.37
CA LEU A 209 6.39 -16.75 -3.08
C LEU A 209 7.39 -17.38 -2.11
N GLU A 210 8.38 -18.14 -2.59
CA GLU A 210 9.47 -18.61 -1.74
C GLU A 210 10.41 -17.50 -1.26
N ILE A 211 10.65 -16.48 -2.09
CA ILE A 211 11.33 -15.27 -1.65
C ILE A 211 10.53 -14.60 -0.53
N ILE A 212 9.22 -14.39 -0.71
CA ILE A 212 8.34 -13.78 0.31
C ILE A 212 8.36 -14.60 1.60
N ASN A 213 8.19 -15.91 1.49
CA ASN A 213 8.24 -16.85 2.60
C ASN A 213 9.56 -16.74 3.40
N ALA A 214 10.69 -16.70 2.69
CA ALA A 214 12.00 -16.56 3.30
C ALA A 214 12.19 -15.19 3.96
N LEU A 215 11.77 -14.10 3.32
CA LEU A 215 11.85 -12.75 3.89
C LEU A 215 10.98 -12.62 5.16
N ASN A 216 9.75 -13.15 5.13
CA ASN A 216 8.86 -13.16 6.28
C ASN A 216 9.47 -13.96 7.43
N LYS A 217 10.03 -15.14 7.16
CA LYS A 217 10.75 -15.94 8.17
C LYS A 217 12.00 -15.22 8.71
N ALA A 218 12.74 -14.51 7.87
CA ALA A 218 13.88 -13.69 8.32
C ALA A 218 13.46 -12.60 9.31
N ILE A 219 12.27 -12.01 9.12
CA ILE A 219 11.72 -10.99 10.02
C ILE A 219 11.16 -11.62 11.30
N LEU A 220 10.46 -12.74 11.18
CA LEU A 220 9.77 -13.40 12.31
C LEU A 220 10.70 -14.23 13.21
N GLU A 221 11.82 -14.72 12.69
CA GLU A 221 12.83 -15.53 13.38
C GLU A 221 14.23 -14.90 13.23
N PRO A 222 14.52 -13.77 13.91
CA PRO A 222 15.77 -13.01 13.73
C PRO A 222 17.04 -13.83 14.02
N GLU A 223 16.94 -14.85 14.87
CA GLU A 223 18.05 -15.75 15.20
C GLU A 223 18.46 -16.65 14.02
N LYS A 224 17.62 -16.77 12.99
CA LYS A 224 17.90 -17.48 11.73
C LYS A 224 17.91 -16.56 10.51
N GLU A 225 17.91 -15.24 10.70
CA GLU A 225 17.83 -14.25 9.62
C GLU A 225 18.80 -14.55 8.48
N GLN A 226 20.08 -14.82 8.80
CA GLN A 226 21.09 -15.12 7.78
C GLN A 226 20.70 -16.35 6.93
N GLN A 227 20.25 -17.44 7.55
CA GLN A 227 19.85 -18.65 6.85
C GLN A 227 18.69 -18.36 5.88
N TYR A 228 17.71 -17.57 6.33
CA TYR A 228 16.56 -17.21 5.51
C TYR A 228 16.91 -16.25 4.38
N LEU A 229 17.83 -15.31 4.59
CA LEU A 229 18.33 -14.43 3.52
C LEU A 229 19.19 -15.17 2.49
N GLU A 230 19.96 -16.18 2.90
CA GLU A 230 20.66 -17.07 1.98
C GLU A 230 19.70 -17.95 1.15
N SER A 231 18.57 -18.35 1.74
CA SER A 231 17.45 -19.01 1.04
C SER A 231 16.79 -18.09 0.02
N ALA A 232 16.43 -16.86 0.43
CA ALA A 232 15.87 -15.85 -0.47
C ALA A 232 16.81 -15.53 -1.64
N LYS A 233 18.12 -15.43 -1.37
CA LYS A 233 19.14 -15.25 -2.40
C LYS A 233 19.16 -16.39 -3.41
N TRP A 234 19.04 -17.64 -2.97
CA TRP A 234 19.00 -18.76 -3.90
C TRP A 234 17.76 -18.72 -4.80
N TRP A 235 16.58 -18.50 -4.23
CA TRP A 235 15.35 -18.40 -5.01
C TRP A 235 15.37 -17.22 -5.98
N PHE A 236 15.94 -16.09 -5.57
CA PHE A 236 16.10 -14.93 -6.42
C PHE A 236 17.04 -15.18 -7.62
N GLU A 237 18.16 -15.87 -7.41
CA GLU A 237 19.06 -16.24 -8.51
C GLU A 237 18.41 -17.26 -9.46
N GLU A 238 17.66 -18.24 -8.93
CA GLU A 238 16.89 -19.18 -9.76
C GLU A 238 15.75 -18.49 -10.52
N TYR A 239 15.12 -17.46 -9.95
CA TYR A 239 14.13 -16.61 -10.63
C TYR A 239 14.76 -15.87 -11.80
N LYS A 240 15.85 -15.15 -11.57
CA LYS A 240 16.58 -14.41 -12.62
C LYS A 240 17.05 -15.31 -13.76
N LYS A 241 17.47 -16.53 -13.43
CA LYS A 241 17.99 -17.50 -14.39
C LYS A 241 16.89 -18.18 -15.20
N ASN A 242 15.85 -18.68 -14.54
CA ASN A 242 14.85 -19.54 -15.19
C ASN A 242 13.66 -18.73 -15.73
N ASN A 243 13.42 -17.53 -15.20
CA ASN A 243 12.29 -16.65 -15.54
C ASN A 243 12.77 -15.25 -15.94
N LYS A 244 13.87 -15.19 -16.70
CA LYS A 244 14.56 -13.94 -17.05
C LYS A 244 13.64 -12.89 -17.69
N GLU A 245 12.77 -13.30 -18.61
CA GLU A 245 11.86 -12.39 -19.30
C GLU A 245 10.92 -11.71 -18.31
N GLU A 246 10.30 -12.48 -17.41
CA GLU A 246 9.43 -11.94 -16.38
C GLU A 246 10.20 -11.10 -15.36
N TYR A 247 11.41 -11.50 -14.96
CA TYR A 247 12.27 -10.69 -14.10
C TYR A 247 12.54 -9.29 -14.67
N GLU A 248 12.78 -9.17 -15.98
CA GLU A 248 12.96 -7.86 -16.61
C GLU A 248 11.65 -7.06 -16.71
N LEU A 249 10.49 -7.74 -16.82
CA LEU A 249 9.17 -7.10 -16.84
C LEU A 249 8.75 -6.58 -15.46
N THR A 250 9.01 -7.36 -14.40
CA THR A 250 8.63 -7.04 -13.02
C THR A 250 9.55 -6.03 -12.35
N LYS A 251 10.79 -5.88 -12.84
CA LYS A 251 11.82 -5.05 -12.20
C LYS A 251 11.34 -3.66 -11.77
N SER A 252 10.61 -2.96 -12.62
CA SER A 252 10.14 -1.61 -12.30
C SER A 252 9.05 -1.61 -11.24
N ILE A 253 8.13 -2.58 -11.27
CA ILE A 253 7.10 -2.77 -10.24
C ILE A 253 7.72 -3.21 -8.91
N ASP A 254 8.72 -4.11 -8.93
CA ASP A 254 9.49 -4.51 -7.74
C ASP A 254 10.20 -3.31 -7.08
N ILE A 255 10.50 -2.25 -7.84
CA ILE A 255 11.01 -0.99 -7.28
C ILE A 255 9.86 -0.12 -6.79
N LEU A 256 8.89 0.17 -7.66
CA LEU A 256 7.83 1.16 -7.39
C LEU A 256 6.89 0.68 -6.27
N GLU A 257 6.17 -0.41 -6.49
CA GLU A 257 5.25 -0.99 -5.49
C GLU A 257 6.01 -1.49 -4.26
N GLY A 258 7.19 -2.08 -4.48
CA GLY A 258 7.99 -2.61 -3.38
C GLY A 258 8.45 -1.52 -2.39
N THR A 259 8.89 -0.37 -2.89
CA THR A 259 9.29 0.75 -2.00
C THR A 259 8.08 1.51 -1.46
N ALA A 260 6.99 1.63 -2.24
CA ALA A 260 5.74 2.20 -1.77
C ALA A 260 5.14 1.37 -0.62
N ARG A 261 5.21 0.03 -0.71
CA ARG A 261 4.79 -0.87 0.37
C ARG A 261 5.60 -0.69 1.64
N TYR A 262 6.92 -0.65 1.55
CA TYR A 262 7.74 -0.32 2.72
C TYR A 262 7.34 1.04 3.32
N PHE A 263 7.17 2.05 2.46
CA PHE A 263 6.86 3.40 2.90
C PHE A 263 5.51 3.49 3.61
N ASP A 264 4.47 2.82 3.08
CA ASP A 264 3.16 2.76 3.72
C ASP A 264 3.21 2.02 5.06
N MET A 265 3.93 0.89 5.17
CA MET A 265 4.08 0.14 6.42
C MET A 265 4.78 0.98 7.50
N ALA A 266 5.89 1.62 7.12
CA ALA A 266 6.71 2.44 8.00
C ALA A 266 5.95 3.69 8.48
N THR A 267 5.17 4.31 7.59
CA THR A 267 4.36 5.49 7.89
C THR A 267 3.13 5.13 8.71
N ASN A 268 2.49 3.99 8.41
CA ASN A 268 1.32 3.49 9.14
C ASN A 268 1.62 3.37 10.62
N MET A 269 2.62 2.56 10.99
CA MET A 269 2.99 2.37 12.39
C MET A 269 3.40 3.68 13.07
N ARG A 270 4.23 4.51 12.41
CA ARG A 270 4.69 5.79 12.97
C ARG A 270 3.59 6.83 13.12
N SER A 271 2.48 6.68 12.40
CA SER A 271 1.29 7.52 12.57
C SER A 271 0.55 7.26 13.89
N ILE A 272 0.76 6.08 14.48
CA ILE A 272 0.18 5.65 15.75
C ILE A 272 1.17 5.89 16.89
N GLU A 273 2.38 5.38 16.75
CA GLU A 273 3.39 5.32 17.82
C GLU A 273 4.28 6.57 17.88
N GLY A 274 4.25 7.38 16.82
CA GLY A 274 5.11 8.54 16.64
C GLY A 274 6.42 8.21 15.93
N LEU A 275 6.98 9.25 15.29
CA LEU A 275 8.18 9.14 14.46
C LEU A 275 9.46 8.88 15.26
N SER A 276 9.42 9.03 16.59
CA SER A 276 10.54 8.79 17.50
C SER A 276 10.55 7.38 18.12
N ILE A 277 9.68 6.48 17.66
CA ILE A 277 9.68 5.07 18.07
C ILE A 277 11.09 4.47 17.88
N SER A 278 11.52 3.62 18.82
CA SER A 278 12.82 2.96 18.71
C SER A 278 12.84 1.93 17.58
N GLU A 279 14.02 1.63 17.03
CA GLU A 279 14.19 0.60 15.99
C GLU A 279 13.70 -0.78 16.45
N GLU A 280 13.93 -1.13 17.73
CA GLU A 280 13.48 -2.42 18.28
C GLU A 280 11.95 -2.51 18.37
N GLU A 281 11.29 -1.43 18.81
CA GLU A 281 9.83 -1.38 18.89
C GLU A 281 9.21 -1.33 17.49
N ALA A 282 9.75 -0.52 16.57
CA ALA A 282 9.33 -0.50 15.17
C ALA A 282 9.41 -1.89 14.54
N PHE A 283 10.48 -2.62 14.80
CA PHE A 283 10.64 -3.97 14.28
C PHE A 283 9.61 -4.97 14.83
N LYS A 284 9.20 -4.84 16.10
CA LYS A 284 8.10 -5.65 16.66
C LYS A 284 6.78 -5.38 15.94
N PHE A 285 6.47 -4.12 15.63
CA PHE A 285 5.28 -3.80 14.84
C PHE A 285 5.34 -4.39 13.42
N TYR A 286 6.49 -4.38 12.75
CA TYR A 286 6.62 -5.05 11.45
C TYR A 286 6.41 -6.56 11.57
N GLN A 287 6.92 -7.19 12.63
CA GLN A 287 6.65 -8.61 12.89
C GLN A 287 5.16 -8.87 13.09
N ASP A 288 4.45 -8.02 13.84
CA ASP A 288 3.02 -8.17 14.08
C ASP A 288 2.21 -7.98 12.79
N MET A 289 2.53 -6.98 11.96
CA MET A 289 1.91 -6.83 10.64
C MET A 289 2.11 -8.07 9.77
N ILE A 290 3.31 -8.66 9.77
CA ILE A 290 3.58 -9.86 8.97
C ILE A 290 2.79 -11.07 9.48
N ARG A 291 2.63 -11.23 10.79
CA ARG A 291 1.84 -12.32 11.38
C ARG A 291 0.34 -12.17 11.13
N GLU A 292 -0.18 -10.95 11.23
CA GLU A 292 -1.62 -10.73 11.30
C GLU A 292 -2.23 -10.29 9.96
N ASP A 293 -1.49 -9.48 9.20
CA ASP A 293 -2.00 -8.77 8.03
C ASP A 293 -1.35 -9.22 6.71
N TYR A 294 -0.09 -9.70 6.75
CA TYR A 294 0.67 -10.08 5.55
C TYR A 294 0.96 -11.58 5.43
N ASN A 295 -0.08 -12.37 5.68
CA ASN A 295 -0.03 -13.83 5.58
C ASN A 295 0.17 -14.33 4.13
N LEU A 296 0.85 -15.46 3.99
CA LEU A 296 0.97 -16.20 2.73
C LEU A 296 -0.26 -17.10 2.53
N ASP A 297 -1.34 -16.55 1.98
CA ASP A 297 -2.53 -17.31 1.66
C ASP A 297 -3.14 -16.94 0.29
N ALA A 298 -4.02 -17.82 -0.19
CA ALA A 298 -4.65 -17.68 -1.49
C ALA A 298 -5.80 -16.66 -1.51
N GLU A 299 -6.23 -16.14 -0.35
CA GLU A 299 -7.17 -15.02 -0.30
C GLU A 299 -6.49 -13.71 -0.70
N ARG A 300 -5.21 -13.57 -0.34
CA ARG A 300 -4.40 -12.40 -0.66
C ARG A 300 -3.67 -12.48 -2.00
N PHE A 301 -3.16 -13.65 -2.36
CA PHE A 301 -2.46 -13.84 -3.63
C PHE A 301 -3.37 -14.49 -4.67
N PHE A 302 -3.56 -13.82 -5.80
CA PHE A 302 -4.29 -14.32 -6.96
C PHE A 302 -3.36 -14.74 -8.11
N GLY A 303 -2.04 -14.70 -7.87
CA GLY A 303 -1.01 -15.12 -8.80
C GLY A 303 -0.58 -14.00 -9.73
N LEU A 304 -0.73 -12.75 -9.32
CA LEU A 304 -0.29 -11.59 -10.08
C LEU A 304 1.11 -11.12 -9.63
N PRO A 305 2.01 -10.72 -10.54
CA PRO A 305 3.36 -10.28 -10.17
C PRO A 305 3.45 -9.00 -9.36
N ASP A 306 2.47 -8.11 -9.55
CA ASP A 306 2.33 -6.87 -8.79
C ASP A 306 2.04 -7.16 -7.31
N GLU A 307 1.07 -8.03 -6.98
CA GLU A 307 0.76 -8.46 -5.61
C GLU A 307 2.00 -8.93 -4.84
N GLU A 308 2.85 -9.73 -5.49
CA GLU A 308 4.08 -10.24 -4.90
C GLU A 308 5.16 -9.16 -4.74
N ALA A 309 5.16 -8.15 -5.62
CA ALA A 309 6.13 -7.07 -5.56
C ALA A 309 5.96 -6.21 -4.29
N TYR A 310 4.71 -6.00 -3.85
CA TYR A 310 4.41 -5.37 -2.56
C TYR A 310 5.17 -6.07 -1.44
N ASP A 311 5.02 -7.39 -1.32
CA ASP A 311 5.55 -8.16 -0.19
C ASP A 311 7.05 -8.35 -0.26
N ILE A 312 7.58 -8.62 -1.46
CA ILE A 312 9.02 -8.71 -1.68
C ILE A 312 9.68 -7.40 -1.30
N GLY A 313 9.19 -6.28 -1.80
CA GLY A 313 9.81 -4.97 -1.55
C GLY A 313 9.58 -4.45 -0.14
N GLY A 314 8.37 -4.63 0.40
CA GLY A 314 8.01 -4.24 1.77
C GLY A 314 8.87 -4.95 2.81
N SER A 315 8.93 -6.29 2.76
CA SER A 315 9.76 -7.07 3.67
C SER A 315 11.26 -6.80 3.45
N SER A 316 11.69 -6.57 2.21
CA SER A 316 13.08 -6.16 1.94
C SER A 316 13.41 -4.81 2.56
N GLY A 317 12.52 -3.82 2.44
CA GLY A 317 12.67 -2.49 3.04
C GLY A 317 12.74 -2.53 4.57
N VAL A 318 11.92 -3.36 5.21
CA VAL A 318 11.95 -3.61 6.67
C VAL A 318 13.32 -4.15 7.10
N LEU A 319 13.83 -5.16 6.41
CA LEU A 319 15.14 -5.77 6.72
C LEU A 319 16.29 -4.80 6.46
N LEU A 320 16.21 -4.00 5.39
CA LEU A 320 17.18 -2.95 5.08
C LEU A 320 17.17 -1.80 6.11
N GLU A 321 16.00 -1.43 6.63
CA GLU A 321 15.86 -0.50 7.76
C GLU A 321 16.53 -1.07 9.01
N LYS A 322 16.24 -2.33 9.36
CA LYS A 322 16.84 -3.02 10.51
C LYS A 322 18.37 -3.12 10.43
N GLN A 323 18.92 -3.25 9.22
CA GLN A 323 20.37 -3.26 9.00
C GLN A 323 21.01 -1.88 9.08
N ASN A 324 20.21 -0.82 9.31
CA ASN A 324 20.63 0.58 9.29
C ASN A 324 21.40 0.94 8.00
N ASN A 325 20.94 0.41 6.86
CA ASN A 325 21.57 0.70 5.57
C ASN A 325 21.14 2.09 5.08
N LEU A 326 21.93 3.11 5.38
CA LEU A 326 21.55 4.50 5.05
C LEU A 326 21.45 4.81 3.54
N ASN A 327 21.97 3.93 2.66
CA ASN A 327 22.04 4.20 1.23
C ASN A 327 20.97 3.47 0.41
N TRP A 328 20.28 2.48 0.96
CA TRP A 328 19.38 1.62 0.17
C TRP A 328 18.26 2.41 -0.52
N LYS A 329 17.70 3.42 0.16
CA LYS A 329 16.63 4.29 -0.41
C LYS A 329 17.12 5.04 -1.65
N LYS A 330 18.39 5.48 -1.64
CA LYS A 330 19.02 6.15 -2.79
C LYS A 330 19.31 5.17 -3.92
N GLU A 331 19.75 3.96 -3.62
CA GLU A 331 19.95 2.92 -4.64
C GLU A 331 18.61 2.53 -5.28
N ALA A 332 17.53 2.43 -4.50
CA ALA A 332 16.20 2.16 -5.01
C ALA A 332 15.69 3.28 -5.93
N GLN A 333 15.86 4.54 -5.54
CA GLN A 333 15.58 5.72 -6.39
C GLN A 333 16.34 5.71 -7.73
N GLN A 334 17.50 5.05 -7.77
CA GLN A 334 18.33 4.91 -8.97
C GLN A 334 17.98 3.70 -9.83
N GLY A 335 16.96 2.92 -9.43
CA GLY A 335 16.43 1.82 -10.22
C GLY A 335 16.92 0.44 -9.83
N THR A 336 17.41 0.25 -8.60
CA THR A 336 17.74 -1.08 -8.06
C THR A 336 16.62 -1.59 -7.15
N PRO A 337 16.00 -2.75 -7.43
CA PRO A 337 14.96 -3.31 -6.56
C PRO A 337 15.44 -3.50 -5.10
N PRO A 338 14.61 -3.23 -4.07
CA PRO A 338 14.99 -3.41 -2.67
C PRO A 338 15.56 -4.80 -2.36
N LEU A 339 14.99 -5.85 -2.97
CA LEU A 339 15.46 -7.22 -2.83
C LEU A 339 16.92 -7.39 -3.31
N GLU A 340 17.29 -6.77 -4.43
CA GLU A 340 18.66 -6.83 -4.96
C GLU A 340 19.65 -6.14 -4.04
N ILE A 341 19.25 -5.02 -3.44
CA ILE A 341 20.07 -4.26 -2.50
C ILE A 341 20.30 -5.10 -1.24
N LEU A 342 19.23 -5.68 -0.68
CA LEU A 342 19.29 -6.52 0.52
C LEU A 342 20.17 -7.75 0.33
N LEU A 343 20.01 -8.44 -0.79
CA LEU A 343 20.63 -9.75 -1.03
C LEU A 343 22.01 -9.70 -1.69
N LYS A 344 22.59 -8.50 -1.86
CA LYS A 344 23.84 -8.28 -2.57
C LYS A 344 25.02 -9.09 -2.00
N ASP A 345 25.12 -9.16 -0.68
CA ASP A 345 26.25 -9.77 0.03
C ASP A 345 25.94 -11.16 0.60
N TYR A 346 24.73 -11.69 0.35
CA TYR A 346 24.32 -13.02 0.78
C TYR A 346 24.74 -14.08 -0.24
N LYS A 347 25.00 -15.30 0.25
CA LYS A 347 25.28 -16.45 -0.59
C LYS A 347 23.97 -17.13 -0.99
N ALA A 348 23.89 -17.61 -2.24
CA ALA A 348 22.80 -18.48 -2.66
C ALA A 348 23.02 -19.89 -2.11
N VAL A 349 22.23 -20.31 -1.13
CA VAL A 349 22.24 -21.67 -0.59
C VAL A 349 21.08 -22.47 -1.19
N PRO A 350 21.34 -23.58 -1.92
CA PRO A 350 20.29 -24.38 -2.57
C PRO A 350 19.13 -24.76 -1.65
N GLN A 351 17.91 -24.55 -2.14
CA GLN A 351 16.68 -24.92 -1.42
C GLN A 351 15.85 -25.91 -2.24
N GLN A 352 14.81 -26.43 -1.61
CA GLN A 352 13.69 -27.09 -2.26
C GLN A 352 12.43 -26.28 -1.96
N PRO A 353 11.40 -26.32 -2.84
CA PRO A 353 10.11 -25.73 -2.50
C PRO A 353 9.63 -26.21 -1.13
N SER A 354 9.18 -25.27 -0.32
CA SER A 354 8.52 -25.50 0.94
C SER A 354 7.10 -25.99 0.70
N GLN A 355 6.64 -26.90 1.56
CA GLN A 355 5.29 -27.43 1.45
C GLN A 355 4.22 -26.33 1.54
N GLU A 356 4.50 -25.29 2.30
CA GLU A 356 3.66 -24.10 2.48
C GLU A 356 3.41 -23.38 1.15
N VAL A 357 4.47 -23.04 0.41
CA VAL A 357 4.36 -22.38 -0.88
C VAL A 357 3.79 -23.31 -1.95
N GLU A 358 4.16 -24.60 -1.96
CA GLU A 358 3.57 -25.56 -2.89
C GLU A 358 2.03 -25.63 -2.74
N ASN A 359 1.55 -25.67 -1.50
CA ASN A 359 0.11 -25.67 -1.23
C ASN A 359 -0.54 -24.35 -1.67
N LEU A 360 0.09 -23.21 -1.40
CA LEU A 360 -0.39 -21.91 -1.82
C LEU A 360 -0.51 -21.79 -3.33
N VAL A 361 0.55 -22.13 -4.07
CA VAL A 361 0.57 -22.10 -5.54
C VAL A 361 -0.54 -22.99 -6.11
N LYS A 362 -0.76 -24.17 -5.53
CA LYS A 362 -1.86 -25.05 -5.93
C LYS A 362 -3.23 -24.41 -5.66
N SER A 363 -3.43 -23.77 -4.50
CA SER A 363 -4.68 -23.07 -4.19
C SER A 363 -4.94 -21.88 -5.13
N ILE A 364 -3.90 -21.14 -5.52
CA ILE A 364 -3.98 -20.07 -6.53
C ILE A 364 -4.44 -20.67 -7.87
N GLN A 365 -3.78 -21.75 -8.34
CA GLN A 365 -4.16 -22.44 -9.58
C GLN A 365 -5.63 -22.88 -9.58
N GLU A 366 -6.11 -23.45 -8.48
CA GLU A 366 -7.50 -23.91 -8.34
C GLU A 366 -8.50 -22.75 -8.36
N ARG A 367 -8.22 -21.64 -7.66
CA ARG A 367 -9.07 -20.43 -7.67
C ARG A 367 -9.18 -19.83 -9.07
N ARG A 368 -8.06 -19.76 -9.81
CA ARG A 368 -8.04 -19.20 -11.16
C ARG A 368 -8.87 -20.02 -12.14
N LYS A 369 -8.69 -21.34 -12.15
CA LYS A 369 -9.49 -22.26 -12.96
C LYS A 369 -10.99 -22.17 -12.67
N ALA A 370 -11.35 -21.98 -11.39
CA ALA A 370 -12.76 -21.83 -11.01
C ALA A 370 -13.39 -20.59 -11.63
N LEU A 371 -12.65 -19.49 -11.76
CA LEU A 371 -13.16 -18.25 -12.36
C LEU A 371 -13.35 -18.37 -13.87
N GLU A 372 -12.37 -18.97 -14.57
CA GLU A 372 -12.47 -19.28 -16.00
C GLU A 372 -13.70 -20.16 -16.31
N SER A 373 -13.98 -21.16 -15.46
CA SER A 373 -15.14 -22.06 -15.62
C SER A 373 -16.51 -21.42 -15.33
N THR A 374 -16.55 -20.22 -14.74
CA THR A 374 -17.80 -19.49 -14.47
C THR A 374 -18.13 -18.43 -15.52
N GLU A 375 -17.24 -18.21 -16.49
CA GLU A 375 -17.44 -17.29 -17.62
C GLU A 375 -17.88 -18.01 -18.91
N GLU A 376 -17.85 -19.36 -18.92
CA GLU A 376 -18.49 -20.23 -19.93
C GLU A 376 -19.92 -20.61 -19.52
#